data_AF-A0A3N8PAG6-F1
#
_entry.id   AF-A0A3N8PAG6-F1
#
_cell.length_a   1.000
_cell.length_b   1.000
_cell.length_c   1.000
_cell.angle_alpha   90.00
_cell.angle_beta   90.00
_cell.angle_gamma   90.00
#
_symmetry.space_group_name_H-M   'P 1'
#
loop_
_entity.id
_entity.type
_entity.pdbx_description
1 polymer ?
#
loop_
_entity_poly.entity_id
_entity_poly.type
_entity_poly.pdbx_seq_one_letter_code
_entity_poly.pdbx_strand_id
1 'polypeptide(L)'
;MISRAMRRVLWLVLWLVTAVICAYTLLFIVVATSRYERTEGSCPDMSLDALRKKVLIRLLDEHGIPPDSVRFDGAPQYHAWKLGVWEFPLRVDETQYTAMIDCNEQLASYGQSVAPAGQARKPPLLQK
;
A
#
# COMPACT_ATOMS: atom_id res chain seq x y z
N MET A 1 -16.05 48.35 -29.14
CA MET A 1 -16.61 48.38 -27.78
C MET A 1 -17.12 46.99 -27.44
N ILE A 2 -16.39 46.21 -26.64
CA ILE A 2 -16.86 44.88 -26.20
C ILE A 2 -18.13 45.09 -25.38
N SER A 3 -19.24 44.49 -25.80
CA SER A 3 -20.53 44.71 -25.16
C SER A 3 -20.45 44.27 -23.69
N ARG A 4 -21.09 45.02 -22.78
CA ARG A 4 -21.12 44.66 -21.35
C ARG A 4 -21.64 43.23 -21.12
N ALA A 5 -22.46 42.72 -22.04
CA ALA A 5 -22.93 41.34 -22.06
C ALA A 5 -21.78 40.33 -22.32
N MET A 6 -20.93 40.55 -23.33
CA MET A 6 -19.75 39.71 -23.57
C MET A 6 -18.80 39.68 -22.37
N ARG A 7 -18.61 40.81 -21.70
CA ARG A 7 -17.76 40.88 -20.50
C ARG A 7 -18.34 40.10 -19.32
N ARG A 8 -19.66 40.09 -19.14
CA ARG A 8 -20.33 39.28 -18.10
C ARG A 8 -20.23 37.78 -18.40
N VAL A 9 -20.44 37.37 -19.66
CA VAL A 9 -20.32 35.97 -20.06
C VAL A 9 -18.89 35.47 -19.83
N LEU A 10 -17.88 36.26 -20.22
CA LEU A 10 -16.48 35.91 -19.98
C LEU A 10 -16.17 35.75 -18.48
N TRP A 11 -16.70 36.64 -17.64
CA TRP A 11 -16.55 36.54 -16.19
C TRP A 11 -17.20 35.30 -15.61
N LEU A 12 -18.40 34.93 -16.07
CA LEU A 12 -19.09 33.71 -15.63
C LEU A 12 -18.31 32.45 -16.00
N VAL A 13 -17.77 32.40 -17.22
CA VAL A 13 -16.93 31.27 -17.67
C VAL A 13 -15.66 31.19 -16.83
N LEU A 14 -14.99 32.31 -16.58
CA LEU A 14 -13.80 32.33 -15.71
C LEU A 14 -14.14 31.82 -14.30
N TRP A 15 -15.24 32.28 -13.73
CA TRP A 15 -15.70 31.85 -12.41
C TRP A 15 -15.98 30.35 -12.35
N LEU A 16 -16.63 29.80 -13.38
CA LEU A 16 -16.89 28.37 -13.49
C LEU A 16 -15.59 27.57 -13.56
N VAL A 17 -14.63 28.00 -14.39
CA VAL A 17 -13.33 27.33 -14.50
C VAL A 17 -12.59 27.36 -13.17
N THR A 18 -12.54 28.52 -12.50
CA THR A 18 -11.92 28.64 -11.18
C THR A 18 -12.60 27.75 -10.14
N ALA A 19 -13.93 27.71 -10.13
CA ALA A 19 -14.69 26.85 -9.21
C ALA A 19 -14.38 25.37 -9.43
N VAL A 20 -14.30 24.92 -10.69
CA VAL A 20 -13.91 23.55 -11.03
C VAL A 20 -12.49 23.24 -10.57
N ILE A 21 -11.52 24.13 -10.83
CA ILE A 21 -10.14 23.95 -10.37
C ILE A 21 -10.08 23.85 -8.85
N CYS A 22 -10.76 24.76 -8.13
CA CYS A 22 -10.83 24.73 -6.66
C CYS A 22 -11.47 23.44 -6.14
N ALA A 23 -12.53 22.94 -6.78
CA ALA A 23 -13.14 21.68 -6.40
C ALA A 23 -12.16 20.51 -6.58
N TYR A 24 -11.44 20.46 -7.70
CA TYR A 24 -10.42 19.44 -7.95
C TYR A 24 -9.25 19.50 -6.97
N THR A 25 -8.74 20.70 -6.66
CA THR A 25 -7.63 20.86 -5.70
C THR A 25 -8.08 20.47 -4.30
N LEU A 26 -9.29 20.83 -3.86
CA LEU A 26 -9.84 20.40 -2.59
C LEU A 26 -9.99 18.87 -2.54
N LEU A 27 -10.49 18.25 -3.60
CA LEU A 27 -10.63 16.79 -3.68
C LEU A 27 -9.25 16.11 -3.59
N PHE A 28 -8.24 16.65 -4.29
CA PHE A 28 -6.87 16.16 -4.19
C PHE A 28 -6.29 16.28 -2.78
N ILE A 29 -6.50 17.43 -2.13
CA ILE A 29 -6.07 17.64 -0.74
C ILE A 29 -6.77 16.66 0.19
N VAL A 30 -8.08 16.44 0.04
CA VAL A 30 -8.84 15.46 0.85
C VAL A 30 -8.32 14.05 0.63
N VAL A 31 -7.99 13.66 -0.61
CA VAL A 31 -7.41 12.34 -0.89
C VAL A 31 -6.01 12.23 -0.28
N ALA A 32 -5.17 13.25 -0.42
CA ALA A 32 -3.82 13.27 0.12
C ALA A 32 -3.81 13.26 1.66
N THR A 33 -4.70 14.04 2.29
CA THR A 33 -4.85 14.12 3.75
C THR A 33 -5.56 12.90 4.30
N SER A 34 -6.59 12.35 3.66
CA SER A 34 -7.21 11.08 4.11
C SER A 34 -6.28 9.88 4.00
N ARG A 35 -5.31 9.91 3.08
CA ARG A 35 -4.19 8.95 3.06
C ARG A 35 -3.21 9.17 4.24
N TYR A 36 -3.07 10.41 4.73
CA TYR A 36 -2.13 10.78 5.80
C TYR A 36 -2.73 10.82 7.21
N GLU A 37 -4.04 11.03 7.36
CA GLU A 37 -4.75 11.26 8.63
C GLU A 37 -5.60 10.07 9.07
N ARG A 38 -5.36 8.86 8.54
CA ARG A 38 -5.93 7.65 9.16
C ARG A 38 -5.18 7.40 10.47
N THR A 39 -5.64 8.11 11.48
CA THR A 39 -5.14 8.27 12.84
C THR A 39 -5.30 6.98 13.64
N GLU A 40 -4.35 6.06 13.51
CA GLU A 40 -3.95 5.11 14.56
C GLU A 40 -2.43 4.88 14.46
N GLY A 41 -1.66 5.82 15.05
CA GLY A 41 -0.19 5.74 15.14
C GLY A 41 0.54 6.15 13.85
N SER A 42 1.81 6.55 13.94
CA SER A 42 2.65 6.49 12.74
C SER A 42 2.59 5.04 12.24
N CYS A 43 2.56 4.78 10.94
CA CYS A 43 2.58 3.41 10.38
C CYS A 43 3.47 2.33 11.08
N PRO A 44 4.64 2.65 11.67
CA PRO A 44 5.37 1.74 12.56
C PRO A 44 4.69 1.37 13.90
N ASP A 45 3.80 2.22 14.41
CA ASP A 45 3.08 2.06 15.68
C ASP A 45 1.81 1.21 15.56
N MET A 46 1.40 0.89 14.32
CA MET A 46 0.21 0.06 14.06
C MET A 46 0.46 -1.37 14.57
N SER A 47 -0.52 -1.98 15.23
CA SER A 47 -0.34 -3.33 15.77
C SER A 47 -0.09 -4.34 14.65
N LEU A 48 0.94 -5.20 14.83
CA LEU A 48 1.29 -6.23 13.85
C LEU A 48 0.12 -7.19 13.56
N ASP A 49 -0.75 -7.44 14.53
CA ASP A 49 -1.91 -8.30 14.36
C ASP A 49 -3.00 -7.65 13.49
N ALA A 50 -3.19 -6.34 13.59
CA ALA A 50 -4.06 -5.61 12.67
C ALA A 50 -3.51 -5.67 11.24
N LEU A 51 -2.21 -5.46 11.05
CA LEU A 51 -1.56 -5.54 9.75
C LEU A 51 -1.66 -6.95 9.15
N ARG A 52 -1.42 -8.01 9.94
CA ARG A 52 -1.60 -9.40 9.47
C ARG A 52 -3.01 -9.67 8.99
N LYS A 53 -4.03 -9.23 9.73
CA LYS A 53 -5.43 -9.37 9.31
C LYS A 53 -5.69 -8.64 7.99
N LYS A 54 -5.15 -7.43 7.82
CA LYS A 54 -5.27 -6.67 6.57
C LYS A 54 -4.60 -7.39 5.41
N VAL A 55 -3.39 -7.94 5.61
CA VAL A 55 -2.70 -8.74 4.59
C VAL A 55 -3.56 -9.94 4.17
N LEU A 56 -4.13 -10.69 5.11
CA LEU A 56 -5.01 -11.83 4.79
C LEU A 56 -6.25 -11.41 3.99
N ILE A 57 -6.90 -10.31 4.39
CA ILE A 57 -8.06 -9.77 3.66
C ILE A 57 -7.66 -9.38 2.23
N ARG A 58 -6.52 -8.70 2.06
CA ARG A 58 -6.04 -8.28 0.73
C ARG A 58 -5.62 -9.45 -0.16
N LEU A 59 -4.96 -10.46 0.40
CA LEU A 59 -4.59 -11.67 -0.35
C LEU A 59 -5.83 -12.43 -0.82
N LEU A 60 -6.90 -12.46 -0.02
CA LEU A 60 -8.17 -13.05 -0.43
C LEU A 60 -8.86 -12.23 -1.53
N ASP A 61 -8.95 -10.91 -1.35
CA ASP A 61 -9.67 -10.00 -2.26
C ASP A 61 -8.96 -9.84 -3.62
N GLU A 62 -7.63 -9.70 -3.62
CA GLU A 62 -6.85 -9.40 -4.82
C GLU A 62 -6.29 -10.64 -5.52
N HIS A 63 -6.01 -11.71 -4.76
CA HIS A 63 -5.36 -12.92 -5.28
C HIS A 63 -6.16 -14.22 -5.07
N GLY A 64 -7.34 -14.16 -4.42
CA GLY A 64 -8.16 -15.33 -4.17
C GLY A 64 -7.54 -16.35 -3.21
N ILE A 65 -6.54 -15.95 -2.43
CA ILE A 65 -5.81 -16.84 -1.52
C ILE A 65 -6.59 -16.94 -0.20
N PRO A 66 -7.04 -18.14 0.21
CA PRO A 66 -7.80 -18.29 1.44
C PRO A 66 -6.91 -18.00 2.67
N PRO A 67 -7.43 -17.30 3.69
CA PRO A 67 -6.65 -16.99 4.89
C PRO A 67 -6.06 -18.21 5.59
N ASP A 68 -6.76 -19.35 5.52
CA ASP A 68 -6.38 -20.59 6.19
C ASP A 68 -5.16 -21.29 5.53
N SER A 69 -4.84 -20.98 4.27
CA SER A 69 -3.65 -21.51 3.58
C SER A 69 -2.40 -20.67 3.83
N VAL A 70 -2.54 -19.48 4.44
CA VAL A 70 -1.46 -18.54 4.69
C VAL A 70 -0.89 -18.73 6.09
N ARG A 71 0.43 -18.95 6.18
CA ARG A 71 1.18 -18.94 7.44
C ARG A 71 2.24 -17.87 7.41
N PHE A 72 2.24 -16.95 8.37
CA PHE A 72 3.33 -15.99 8.52
C PHE A 72 4.58 -16.70 9.04
N ASP A 73 5.68 -16.64 8.28
CA ASP A 73 6.90 -17.41 8.48
C ASP A 73 8.08 -16.46 8.70
N GLY A 74 8.11 -15.80 9.86
CA GLY A 74 9.17 -14.88 10.25
C GLY A 74 8.68 -13.60 10.93
N ALA A 75 9.65 -12.75 11.30
CA ALA A 75 9.37 -11.43 11.85
C ALA A 75 9.09 -10.44 10.72
N PRO A 76 8.01 -9.64 10.79
CA PRO A 76 7.76 -8.59 9.83
C PRO A 76 8.82 -7.49 9.94
N GLN A 77 9.15 -6.85 8.82
CA GLN A 77 10.15 -5.79 8.74
C GLN A 77 9.56 -4.50 8.19
N TYR A 78 9.88 -3.37 8.81
CA TYR A 78 9.41 -2.06 8.35
C TYR A 78 10.47 -1.35 7.50
N HIS A 79 10.05 -0.83 6.35
CA HIS A 79 10.89 -0.13 5.38
C HIS A 79 10.39 1.31 5.14
N ALA A 80 11.16 2.32 5.55
CA ALA A 80 10.74 3.74 5.53
C ALA A 80 10.95 4.49 4.19
N TRP A 81 11.61 3.88 3.21
CA TRP A 81 12.22 4.55 2.05
C TRP A 81 11.29 5.07 0.92
N LYS A 82 10.01 4.65 0.82
CA LYS A 82 9.15 5.06 -0.32
C LYS A 82 7.76 5.57 0.07
N LEU A 83 7.04 4.85 0.94
CA LEU A 83 5.75 5.26 1.52
C LEU A 83 5.55 4.70 2.95
N GLY A 84 6.61 4.12 3.55
CA GLY A 84 6.49 3.23 4.69
C GLY A 84 5.79 1.92 4.28
N VAL A 85 6.49 0.80 4.42
CA VAL A 85 5.93 -0.51 4.04
C VAL A 85 6.32 -1.53 5.08
N TRP A 86 5.37 -2.38 5.45
CA TRP A 86 5.63 -3.57 6.24
C TRP A 86 5.76 -4.78 5.31
N GLU A 87 6.89 -5.45 5.42
CA GLU A 87 7.18 -6.70 4.74
C GLU A 87 6.86 -7.88 5.65
N PHE A 88 6.01 -8.78 5.17
CA PHE A 88 5.58 -9.99 5.84
C PHE A 88 6.10 -11.21 5.07
N PRO A 89 7.07 -11.96 5.62
CA PRO A 89 7.39 -13.28 5.10
C PRO A 89 6.25 -14.23 5.43
N LEU A 90 5.76 -14.96 4.43
CA LEU A 90 4.65 -15.89 4.59
C LEU A 90 4.82 -17.12 3.71
N ARG A 91 4.05 -18.15 4.00
CA ARG A 91 4.03 -19.42 3.28
C ARG A 91 2.61 -19.73 2.86
N VAL A 92 2.44 -20.11 1.60
CA VAL A 92 1.18 -20.59 1.02
C VAL A 92 1.45 -21.96 0.42
N ASP A 93 0.78 -23.00 0.94
CA ASP A 93 0.91 -24.39 0.47
C ASP A 93 2.37 -24.84 0.26
N GLU A 94 3.21 -24.63 1.28
CA GLU A 94 4.66 -24.90 1.32
C GLU A 94 5.57 -23.98 0.48
N THR A 95 5.01 -23.07 -0.30
CA THR A 95 5.79 -22.09 -1.08
C THR A 95 5.99 -20.81 -0.27
N GLN A 96 7.24 -20.33 -0.17
CA GLN A 96 7.54 -19.07 0.50
C GLN A 96 7.24 -17.87 -0.40
N TYR A 97 6.59 -16.87 0.19
CA TYR A 97 6.23 -15.60 -0.41
C TYR A 97 6.62 -14.45 0.50
N THR A 98 6.71 -13.28 -0.10
CA THR A 98 6.77 -12.01 0.60
C THR A 98 5.53 -11.21 0.22
N ALA A 99 4.77 -10.75 1.22
CA ALA A 99 3.75 -9.73 1.04
C ALA A 99 4.22 -8.42 1.64
N MET A 100 4.04 -7.34 0.90
CA MET A 100 4.33 -5.99 1.35
C MET A 100 3.03 -5.23 1.45
N ILE A 101 2.73 -4.66 2.62
CA ILE A 101 1.57 -3.79 2.83
C ILE A 101 2.06 -2.37 3.11
N ASP A 102 1.51 -1.40 2.38
CA ASP A 102 1.82 0.00 2.62
C ASP A 102 1.09 0.52 3.86
N CYS A 103 1.48 1.71 4.30
CA CYS A 103 0.83 2.40 5.42
C CYS A 103 -0.65 2.74 5.16
N ASN A 104 -1.14 2.59 3.93
CA ASN A 104 -2.54 2.78 3.58
C ASN A 104 -3.35 1.48 3.63
N GLU A 105 -2.79 0.42 4.24
CA GLU A 105 -3.40 -0.90 4.31
C GLU A 105 -3.69 -1.53 2.92
N GLN A 106 -2.92 -1.15 1.91
CA GLN A 106 -2.98 -1.72 0.57
C GLN A 106 -1.81 -2.65 0.32
N LEU A 107 -2.05 -3.73 -0.42
CA LEU A 107 -0.99 -4.64 -0.82
C LEU A 107 -0.10 -3.92 -1.83
N ALA A 108 1.10 -3.55 -1.40
CA ALA A 108 2.09 -2.89 -2.24
C ALA A 108 2.79 -3.89 -3.17
N SER A 109 3.01 -5.12 -2.69
CA SER A 109 3.49 -6.22 -3.51
C SER A 109 3.15 -7.57 -2.89
N TYR A 110 3.04 -8.58 -3.75
CA TYR A 110 2.99 -9.99 -3.36
C TYR A 110 3.75 -10.81 -4.40
N GLY A 111 4.70 -11.62 -3.95
CA GLY A 111 5.53 -12.40 -4.85
C GLY A 111 6.28 -13.52 -4.14
N GLN A 112 6.62 -14.56 -4.89
CA GLN A 112 7.41 -15.67 -4.35
C GLN A 112 8.77 -15.14 -3.90
N SER A 113 9.16 -15.47 -2.68
CA SER A 113 10.48 -15.08 -2.19
C SER A 113 11.51 -16.02 -2.81
N VAL A 114 12.28 -15.50 -3.76
CA VAL A 114 13.52 -16.17 -4.17
C VAL A 114 14.45 -16.07 -2.95
N ALA A 115 14.75 -17.20 -2.32
CA ALA A 115 15.68 -17.24 -1.20
C ALA A 115 16.91 -16.40 -1.56
N PRO A 116 17.32 -15.41 -0.72
CA PRO A 116 18.54 -14.69 -0.98
C PRO A 116 19.68 -15.72 -1.05
N ALA A 117 20.45 -15.67 -2.14
CA ALA A 117 21.66 -16.45 -2.30
C ALA A 117 22.65 -16.06 -1.19
N GLY A 118 22.53 -16.69 -0.02
CA GLY A 118 23.27 -16.32 1.18
C GLY A 118 23.17 -17.30 2.33
N GLN A 119 22.21 -18.23 2.31
CA GLN A 119 22.20 -19.33 3.27
C GLN A 119 23.03 -20.49 2.70
N ALA A 120 24.32 -20.47 3.03
CA ALA A 120 25.27 -21.52 2.75
C ALA A 120 24.66 -22.89 3.10
N ARG A 121 24.28 -23.67 2.08
CA ARG A 121 24.16 -25.12 2.20
C ARG A 121 25.52 -25.61 2.67
N LYS A 122 25.66 -25.96 3.94
CA LYS A 122 26.72 -26.88 4.36
C LYS A 122 26.48 -28.18 3.58
N PRO A 123 27.41 -28.62 2.72
CA PRO A 123 27.28 -29.91 2.07
C PRO A 123 27.30 -31.01 3.14
N PRO A 124 26.54 -32.11 2.96
CA PRO A 124 26.55 -33.22 3.90
C PRO A 124 27.98 -33.78 3.99
N LEU A 125 28.47 -33.91 5.23
CA LEU A 125 29.73 -34.58 5.53
C LEU A 125 29.63 -36.01 5.01
N LEU A 126 30.42 -36.29 3.98
CA LEU A 126 30.61 -37.60 3.39
C LEU A 126 31.35 -38.45 4.44
N GLN A 127 30.62 -39.33 5.14
CA GLN A 127 31.25 -40.34 6.00
C GLN A 127 32.00 -41.34 5.12
N LYS A 128 33.24 -41.64 5.52
CA LYS A 128 34.01 -42.81 5.10
C LYS A 128 34.52 -43.51 6.35
#